data_AF-A0A8D0PBM3-F1
#
_entry.id   AF-A0A8D0PBM3-F1
#
_cell.length_a   1.000
_cell.length_b   1.000
_cell.length_c   1.000
_cell.angle_alpha   90.00
_cell.angle_beta   90.00
_cell.angle_gamma   90.00
#
_symmetry.space_group_name_H-M   'P 1'
#
loop_
_entity.id
_entity.type
_entity.pdbx_description
1 polymer ?
#
loop_
_entity_poly.entity_id
_entity_poly.type
_entity_poly.pdbx_seq_one_letter_code
_entity_poly.pdbx_strand_id
1 'polypeptide(L)'
;MLLWEAKRSNSLGADAKPSVFIFPPSKEQLETPTVSVVCLLNNFFPREISVKWKVDGVVQSSGILDSVTEQDSKDSTYSLSSTLSLPTSQYLSHNLYSCEVTHKTLASPLVKSFNRNECEA
;
A
#
# COMPACT_ATOMS: atom_id res chain seq x y z
N MET A 1 18.16 38.42 22.64
CA MET A 1 16.80 38.98 22.55
C MET A 1 16.05 38.14 21.53
N LEU A 2 15.34 37.14 22.07
CA LEU A 2 14.29 36.27 21.50
C LEU A 2 14.55 35.52 20.19
N LEU A 3 15.02 34.28 20.38
CA LEU A 3 14.69 33.09 19.59
C LEU A 3 13.16 32.93 19.56
N TRP A 4 12.47 33.54 18.58
CA TRP A 4 11.02 33.35 18.39
C TRP A 4 10.69 32.66 17.06
N GLU A 5 11.58 31.81 16.53
CA GLU A 5 11.10 30.63 15.80
C GLU A 5 10.39 29.68 16.78
N ALA A 6 9.35 30.19 17.44
CA ALA A 6 8.33 29.43 18.09
C ALA A 6 7.66 28.66 16.96
N LYS A 7 8.22 27.46 16.74
CA LYS A 7 7.51 26.27 16.29
C LYS A 7 6.02 26.58 16.25
N ARG A 8 5.47 26.72 15.05
CA ARG A 8 4.07 26.37 14.84
C ARG A 8 3.96 24.85 15.05
N SER A 9 4.10 24.46 16.31
CA SER A 9 3.61 23.23 16.88
C SER A 9 2.09 23.36 16.84
N ASN A 10 1.52 23.19 15.66
CA ASN A 10 0.12 22.87 15.58
C ASN A 10 0.06 21.40 15.96
N SER A 11 -0.34 21.11 17.21
CA SER A 11 -0.60 19.77 17.69
C SER A 11 -1.86 19.23 16.99
N LEU A 12 -1.74 18.91 15.70
CA LEU A 12 -2.47 17.81 15.08
C LEU A 12 -1.87 16.52 15.65
N GLY A 13 -2.64 15.44 15.77
CA GLY A 13 -2.15 14.16 16.29
C GLY A 13 -0.78 13.76 15.71
N ALA A 14 0.04 13.07 16.51
CA ALA A 14 1.38 12.66 16.07
C ALA A 14 1.27 11.90 14.74
N ASP A 15 2.06 12.29 13.73
CA ASP A 15 2.09 11.61 12.45
C ASP A 15 2.37 10.10 12.65
N ALA A 16 1.61 9.23 11.99
CA ALA A 16 1.69 7.78 12.15
C ALA A 16 2.18 7.12 10.85
N LYS A 17 3.18 6.24 10.97
CA LYS A 17 3.76 5.49 9.84
C LYS A 17 2.88 4.28 9.50
N PRO A 18 2.54 4.05 8.22
CA PRO A 18 1.76 2.89 7.82
C PRO A 18 2.50 1.58 8.11
N SER A 19 1.75 0.59 8.61
CA SER A 19 2.12 -0.82 8.46
C SER A 19 1.62 -1.32 7.11
N VAL A 20 2.47 -1.96 6.32
CA VAL A 20 2.14 -2.36 4.95
C VAL A 20 2.26 -3.87 4.80
N PHE A 21 1.22 -4.49 4.24
CA PHE A 21 1.16 -5.92 3.93
C PHE A 21 0.73 -6.09 2.48
N ILE A 22 1.28 -7.10 1.80
CA ILE A 22 0.89 -7.47 0.45
C ILE A 22 0.44 -8.92 0.46
N PHE A 23 -0.66 -9.21 -0.22
CA PHE A 23 -1.29 -10.52 -0.26
C PHE A 23 -1.39 -11.00 -1.72
N PRO A 24 -0.88 -12.19 -2.04
CA PRO A 24 -1.11 -12.80 -3.34
C PRO A 24 -2.58 -13.21 -3.51
N PRO A 25 -3.04 -13.48 -4.73
CA PRO A 25 -4.32 -14.15 -4.97
C PRO A 25 -4.36 -15.50 -4.26
N SER A 26 -5.56 -15.94 -3.86
CA SER A 26 -5.74 -17.30 -3.35
C SER A 26 -5.60 -18.33 -4.48
N LYS A 27 -5.38 -19.60 -4.14
CA LYS A 27 -5.30 -20.68 -5.13
C LYS A 27 -6.59 -20.82 -5.93
N GLU A 28 -7.73 -20.66 -5.28
CA GLU A 28 -9.06 -20.72 -5.91
C GLU A 28 -9.25 -19.60 -6.93
N GLN A 29 -8.68 -18.41 -6.66
CA GLN A 29 -8.77 -17.30 -7.59
C GLN A 29 -7.98 -17.56 -8.88
N LEU A 30 -6.93 -18.38 -8.84
CA LEU A 30 -6.15 -18.77 -10.03
C LEU A 30 -6.97 -19.61 -11.03
N GLU A 31 -8.09 -20.19 -10.59
CA GLU A 31 -9.03 -20.93 -11.46
C GLU A 31 -10.06 -20.02 -12.14
N THR A 32 -10.00 -18.71 -11.89
CA THR A 32 -10.90 -17.70 -12.47
C THR A 32 -10.21 -16.91 -13.59
N PRO A 33 -10.93 -16.16 -14.43
CA PRO A 33 -10.32 -15.34 -15.49
C PRO A 33 -9.50 -14.13 -14.99
N THR A 34 -9.73 -13.68 -13.76
CA THR A 34 -9.13 -12.45 -13.20
C THR A 34 -8.71 -12.67 -11.75
N VAL A 35 -7.49 -12.27 -11.43
CA VAL A 35 -6.95 -12.30 -10.07
C VAL A 35 -6.86 -10.91 -9.44
N SER A 36 -6.70 -10.87 -8.11
CA SER A 36 -6.52 -9.66 -7.32
C SER A 36 -5.28 -9.81 -6.46
N VAL A 37 -4.37 -8.85 -6.55
CA VAL A 37 -3.29 -8.65 -5.59
C VAL A 37 -3.68 -7.51 -4.67
N VAL A 38 -3.57 -7.69 -3.35
CA VAL A 38 -4.03 -6.70 -2.37
C VAL A 38 -2.84 -6.16 -1.58
N CYS A 39 -2.75 -4.84 -1.46
CA CYS A 39 -1.81 -4.16 -0.57
C CYS A 39 -2.60 -3.40 0.50
N LEU A 40 -2.44 -3.82 1.75
CA LEU A 40 -3.10 -3.25 2.91
C LEU A 40 -2.15 -2.32 3.67
N LEU A 41 -2.56 -1.09 3.88
CA LEU A 41 -1.85 -0.04 4.59
C LEU A 41 -2.65 0.31 5.85
N ASN A 42 -2.14 -0.03 7.02
CA ASN A 42 -2.85 0.16 8.29
C ASN A 42 -2.25 1.29 9.14
N ASN A 43 -3.12 1.95 9.89
CA ASN A 43 -2.82 2.87 10.97
C ASN A 43 -1.87 4.03 10.62
N PHE A 44 -2.14 4.73 9.51
CA PHE A 44 -1.34 5.89 9.10
C PHE A 44 -2.07 7.21 9.35
N PHE A 45 -1.29 8.27 9.53
CA PHE A 45 -1.79 9.64 9.64
C PHE A 45 -0.70 10.62 9.20
N PRO A 46 -1.02 11.67 8.42
CA PRO A 46 -2.33 12.12 7.94
C PRO A 46 -2.86 11.29 6.77
N ARG A 47 -4.03 11.66 6.23
CA ARG A 47 -4.75 10.87 5.21
C ARG A 47 -3.99 10.77 3.88
N GLU A 48 -3.15 11.75 3.55
CA GLU A 48 -2.46 11.82 2.26
C GLU A 48 -1.39 10.73 2.14
N ILE A 49 -1.72 9.70 1.36
CA ILE A 49 -0.87 8.55 1.07
C ILE A 49 -1.03 8.15 -0.40
N SER A 50 0.01 7.55 -1.00
CA SER A 50 -0.07 7.05 -2.38
C SER A 50 0.49 5.63 -2.49
N VAL A 51 -0.17 4.80 -3.30
CA VAL A 51 0.28 3.46 -3.66
C VAL A 51 0.64 3.41 -5.14
N LYS A 52 1.78 2.79 -5.47
CA LYS A 52 2.19 2.51 -6.84
C LYS A 52 2.43 1.01 -7.00
N TRP A 53 1.79 0.41 -8.00
CA TRP A 53 1.96 -0.99 -8.32
C TRP A 53 3.07 -1.21 -9.35
N LYS A 54 3.88 -2.24 -9.15
CA LYS A 54 4.86 -2.73 -10.12
C LYS A 54 4.74 -4.24 -10.29
N VAL A 55 4.79 -4.69 -11.55
CA VAL A 55 4.87 -6.10 -11.95
C VAL A 55 6.19 -6.28 -12.69
N ASP A 56 7.06 -7.12 -12.17
CA ASP A 56 8.45 -7.30 -12.63
C ASP A 56 9.20 -5.96 -12.83
N GLY A 57 8.97 -5.01 -11.90
CA GLY A 57 9.56 -3.67 -11.94
C GLY A 57 8.85 -2.66 -12.85
N VAL A 58 7.90 -3.09 -13.69
CA VAL A 58 7.14 -2.23 -14.60
C VAL A 58 5.92 -1.64 -13.88
N VAL A 59 5.80 -0.31 -13.91
CA VAL A 59 4.69 0.42 -13.28
C VAL A 59 3.37 0.10 -13.96
N GLN A 60 2.36 -0.21 -13.16
CA GLN A 60 0.99 -0.43 -13.63
C GLN A 60 0.16 0.84 -13.47
N SER A 61 -0.73 1.10 -14.44
CA SER A 61 -1.62 2.26 -14.46
C SER A 61 -3.11 1.92 -14.60
N SER A 62 -3.45 0.63 -14.67
CA SER A 62 -4.81 0.14 -14.88
C SER A 62 -5.13 -1.01 -13.92
N GLY A 63 -6.43 -1.26 -13.70
CA GLY A 63 -6.88 -2.33 -12.80
C GLY A 63 -6.63 -2.04 -11.32
N ILE A 64 -6.30 -0.79 -10.96
CA ILE A 64 -6.03 -0.37 -9.59
C ILE A 64 -7.29 0.22 -8.98
N LEU A 65 -7.68 -0.30 -7.81
CA LEU A 65 -8.78 0.23 -7.01
C LEU A 65 -8.30 0.48 -5.58
N ASP A 66 -8.32 1.74 -5.18
CA ASP A 66 -7.96 2.17 -3.83
C ASP A 66 -9.22 2.47 -3.01
N SER A 67 -9.27 1.94 -1.80
CA SER A 67 -10.34 2.19 -0.82
C SER A 67 -9.72 2.58 0.51
N VAL A 68 -10.02 3.78 0.99
CA VAL A 68 -9.53 4.32 2.25
C VAL A 68 -10.67 4.41 3.26
N THR A 69 -10.40 4.07 4.51
CA THR A 69 -11.38 4.17 5.59
C THR A 69 -11.63 5.63 5.99
N GLU A 70 -12.73 5.87 6.69
CA GLU A 70 -12.80 7.02 7.57
C GLU A 70 -11.74 6.92 8.68
N GLN A 71 -11.45 8.04 9.33
CA GLN A 71 -10.51 8.06 10.45
C GLN A 71 -11.07 7.22 11.61
N ASP A 72 -10.29 6.28 12.09
CA ASP A 72 -10.64 5.48 13.26
C ASP A 72 -10.63 6.39 14.51
N SER A 73 -11.72 6.35 15.27
CA SER A 73 -11.91 7.25 16.42
C SER A 73 -11.10 6.86 17.66
N LYS A 74 -10.57 5.62 17.73
CA LYS A 74 -9.81 5.12 18.87
C LYS A 74 -8.34 5.47 18.76
N ASP A 75 -7.76 5.33 17.58
CA ASP A 75 -6.34 5.58 17.34
C ASP A 75 -6.07 6.85 16.50
N SER A 76 -7.12 7.49 15.98
CA SER A 76 -7.03 8.69 15.13
C SER A 76 -6.24 8.47 13.85
N THR A 77 -6.24 7.26 13.29
CA THR A 77 -5.53 6.92 12.06
C THR A 77 -6.47 6.50 10.93
N TYR A 78 -5.92 6.42 9.71
CA TYR A 78 -6.58 5.90 8.52
C TYR A 78 -6.00 4.53 8.16
N SER A 79 -6.77 3.76 7.39
CA SER A 79 -6.28 2.56 6.69
C SER A 79 -6.72 2.58 5.23
N LEU A 80 -5.95 1.95 4.36
CA LEU A 80 -6.19 1.90 2.91
C LEU A 80 -5.93 0.48 2.40
N SER A 81 -6.85 -0.01 1.56
CA SER A 81 -6.63 -1.19 0.74
C SER A 81 -6.48 -0.75 -0.72
N SER A 82 -5.36 -1.11 -1.33
CA SER A 82 -5.15 -0.97 -2.77
C SER A 82 -5.22 -2.36 -3.39
N THR A 83 -6.03 -2.51 -4.42
CA THR A 83 -6.21 -3.78 -5.14
C THR A 83 -5.77 -3.62 -6.58
N LEU A 84 -4.87 -4.50 -7.04
CA LEU A 84 -4.50 -4.63 -8.45
C LEU A 84 -5.19 -5.85 -9.05
N SER A 85 -6.11 -5.63 -9.98
CA SER A 85 -6.81 -6.65 -10.75
C SER A 85 -6.11 -6.92 -12.08
N LEU A 86 -5.81 -8.18 -12.37
CA LEU A 86 -5.12 -8.61 -13.59
C LEU A 86 -5.84 -9.81 -14.22
N PRO A 87 -5.84 -9.96 -15.55
CA PRO A 87 -6.13 -11.25 -16.17
C PRO A 87 -5.22 -12.32 -15.59
N THR A 88 -5.77 -13.50 -15.29
CA THR A 88 -4.99 -14.60 -14.68
C THR A 88 -3.80 -15.01 -15.52
N SER A 89 -3.94 -14.99 -16.86
CA SER A 89 -2.84 -15.26 -17.79
C SER A 89 -1.67 -14.29 -17.64
N GLN A 90 -1.95 -13.00 -17.45
CA GLN A 90 -0.93 -11.99 -17.18
C GLN A 90 -0.32 -12.20 -15.79
N TYR A 91 -1.13 -12.56 -14.79
CA TYR A 91 -0.58 -12.83 -13.46
C TYR A 91 0.43 -14.00 -13.47
N LEU A 92 0.10 -15.07 -14.20
CA LEU A 92 0.94 -16.25 -14.30
C LEU A 92 2.19 -16.04 -15.18
N SER A 93 2.21 -15.05 -16.07
CA SER A 93 3.38 -14.74 -16.91
C SER A 93 4.47 -13.95 -16.20
N HIS A 94 4.22 -13.49 -14.97
CA HIS A 94 5.14 -12.69 -14.17
C HIS A 94 5.38 -13.31 -12.79
N ASN A 95 6.43 -12.86 -12.11
CA ASN A 95 6.87 -13.46 -10.85
C ASN A 95 6.87 -12.48 -9.68
N LEU A 96 7.33 -11.24 -9.90
CA LEU A 96 7.50 -10.26 -8.84
C LEU A 96 6.38 -9.22 -8.86
N TYR A 97 5.62 -9.18 -7.76
CA TYR A 97 4.57 -8.20 -7.54
C TYR A 97 4.96 -7.30 -6.39
N SER A 98 4.85 -5.99 -6.57
CA SER A 98 5.23 -5.00 -5.56
C SER A 98 4.21 -3.87 -5.43
N CYS A 99 3.92 -3.46 -4.20
CA CYS A 99 3.30 -2.18 -3.91
C CYS A 99 4.32 -1.24 -3.25
N GLU A 100 4.48 -0.06 -3.82
CA GLU A 100 5.34 1.01 -3.29
C GLU A 100 4.48 2.09 -2.65
N VAL A 101 4.66 2.29 -1.35
CA VAL A 101 3.88 3.22 -0.54
C VAL A 101 4.69 4.48 -0.25
N THR A 102 4.12 5.64 -0.54
CA THR A 102 4.71 6.94 -0.17
C THR A 102 3.78 7.66 0.80
N HIS A 103 4.36 8.14 1.90
CA HIS A 103 3.67 8.84 2.97
C HIS A 103 4.66 9.81 3.64
N LYS A 104 4.22 10.95 4.19
CA LYS A 104 5.12 11.99 4.74
C LYS A 104 6.06 11.50 5.85
N THR A 105 5.68 10.43 6.55
CA THR A 105 6.49 9.83 7.63
C THR A 105 7.56 8.87 7.13
N LEU A 106 7.61 8.61 5.82
CA LEU A 106 8.59 7.75 5.19
C LEU A 106 9.66 8.60 4.50
N ALA A 107 10.93 8.39 4.85
CA ALA A 107 12.06 9.07 4.19
C ALA A 107 12.26 8.59 2.73
N SER A 108 11.80 7.39 2.41
CA SER A 108 11.80 6.79 1.07
C SER A 108 10.56 5.90 0.92
N PRO A 109 10.11 5.58 -0.31
CA PRO A 109 8.98 4.69 -0.51
C PRO A 109 9.17 3.35 0.23
N LEU A 110 8.15 2.93 0.97
CA LEU A 110 8.10 1.63 1.62
C LEU A 110 7.58 0.61 0.60
N VAL A 111 8.43 -0.37 0.26
CA VAL A 111 8.09 -1.39 -0.74
C VAL A 111 7.75 -2.70 -0.04
N LYS A 112 6.62 -3.30 -0.44
CA LYS A 112 6.27 -4.69 -0.09
C LYS A 112 6.08 -5.48 -1.36
N SER A 113 6.63 -6.68 -1.37
CA SER A 113 6.63 -7.55 -2.54
C SER A 113 6.52 -9.02 -2.17
N PHE A 114 6.06 -9.82 -3.12
CA PHE A 114 6.23 -11.28 -3.08
C PHE A 114 6.66 -11.79 -4.45
N ASN A 115 7.35 -12.93 -4.44
CA ASN A 115 7.63 -13.70 -5.63
C ASN A 115 6.65 -14.88 -5.69
N ARG A 116 5.92 -15.01 -6.80
CA ARG A 116 4.94 -16.09 -7.01
C ARG A 116 5.56 -17.48 -6.83
N ASN A 117 6.85 -17.64 -7.15
CA ASN A 117 7.56 -18.92 -7.08
C ASN A 117 8.13 -19.25 -5.69
N GLU A 118 8.07 -18.31 -4.73
CA GLU A 118 8.63 -18.49 -3.38
C GLU A 118 7.55 -18.83 -2.34
N CYS A 119 6.30 -19.05 -2.77
CA CYS A 119 5.18 -19.44 -1.91
C CYS A 119 4.89 -20.96 -1.90
N GLU A 120 5.82 -21.79 -2.38
CA GLU A 120 5.67 -23.25 -2.50
C GLU A 120 6.62 -24.08 -1.61
N ALA A 121 7.19 -23.48 -0.55
CA ALA A 121 7.99 -24.22 0.45
C ALA A 121 7.17 -24.60 1.69
#